data_AF-A0A4C1SDL6-F1
#
_entry.id   AF-A0A4C1SDL6-F1
#
_cell.length_a   1.000
_cell.length_b   1.000
_cell.length_c   1.000
_cell.angle_alpha   90.00
_cell.angle_beta   90.00
_cell.angle_gamma   90.00
#
_symmetry.space_group_name_H-M   'P 1'
#
loop_
_entity.id
_entity.type
_entity.pdbx_description
1 polymer ?
#
loop_
_entity_poly.entity_id
_entity_poly.type
_entity_poly.pdbx_seq_one_letter_code
_entity_poly.pdbx_strand_id
1 'polypeptide(L)'
;MRTIQDSAIAEKGLPDIQSNFYVGSDGYVYVGRGWNWANTYANYSLAITFMGDFGRYIPNDKQIEATQYLLAHASTNKYIDLNYKLVAQNQLRTQEKQERSFTIDRKSLQLRNFATINEQDCE
;
A
#
# COMPACT_ATOMS: atom_id res chain seq x y z
N MET A 1 6.57 14.83 1.22
CA MET A 1 7.48 13.77 1.70
C MET A 1 8.25 14.16 2.95
N ARG A 2 9.05 15.24 2.96
CA ARG A 2 9.85 15.65 4.14
C ARG A 2 9.02 15.78 5.42
N THR A 3 7.88 16.47 5.38
CA THR A 3 7.00 16.63 6.54
C THR A 3 6.45 15.31 7.10
N ILE A 4 6.18 14.32 6.25
CA ILE A 4 5.68 13.00 6.67
C ILE A 4 6.80 12.22 7.36
N GLN A 5 8.02 12.33 6.85
CA GLN A 5 9.20 11.72 7.46
C GLN A 5 9.55 12.39 8.78
N ASP A 6 9.53 13.73 8.83
CA ASP A 6 9.80 14.50 10.04
C ASP A 6 8.80 14.15 11.15
N SER A 7 7.50 14.08 10.86
CA SER A 7 6.48 13.62 11.82
C SER A 7 6.70 12.16 12.23
N ALA A 8 7.06 11.27 11.29
CA ALA A 8 7.33 9.87 11.63
C ALA A 8 8.52 9.72 12.61
N ILE A 9 9.57 10.50 12.43
CA ILE A 9 10.76 10.47 13.29
C ILE A 9 10.50 11.21 14.61
N ALA A 10 10.02 12.46 14.54
CA ALA A 10 9.89 13.34 15.69
C ALA A 10 8.69 12.98 16.59
N GLU A 11 7.54 12.63 16.01
CA GLU A 11 6.30 12.40 16.77
C GLU A 11 6.10 10.93 17.09
N LYS A 12 6.41 10.03 16.14
CA LYS A 12 6.20 8.58 16.30
C LYS A 12 7.46 7.82 16.74
N GLY A 13 8.62 8.47 16.81
CA GLY A 13 9.88 7.84 17.20
C GLY A 13 10.35 6.75 16.25
N LEU A 14 9.89 6.76 14.99
CA LEU A 14 10.23 5.74 14.01
C LEU A 14 11.61 6.04 13.41
N PRO A 15 12.39 5.00 13.06
CA PRO A 15 13.70 5.19 12.46
C PRO A 15 13.63 5.80 11.05
N ASP A 16 12.47 5.65 10.38
CA ASP A 16 12.20 6.22 9.07
C ASP A 16 10.68 6.24 8.81
N ILE A 17 10.27 6.86 7.70
CA ILE A 17 8.90 6.96 7.20
C ILE A 17 8.17 5.60 7.18
N GLN A 18 6.86 5.59 7.45
CA GLN A 18 6.13 4.35 7.76
C GLN A 18 6.01 3.36 6.59
N SER A 19 5.75 3.87 5.37
CA SER A 19 5.44 3.04 4.20
C SER A 19 6.61 2.92 3.23
N ASN A 20 6.56 1.89 2.38
CA ASN A 20 7.58 1.66 1.36
C ASN A 20 7.48 2.67 0.22
N PHE A 21 6.24 2.93 -0.24
CA PHE A 21 5.95 3.82 -1.35
C PHE A 21 4.79 4.74 -1.04
N TYR A 22 4.85 5.94 -1.60
CA TYR A 22 3.79 6.93 -1.52
C TYR A 22 3.36 7.37 -2.91
N VAL A 23 2.06 7.53 -3.14
CA VAL A 23 1.53 7.94 -4.44
C VAL A 23 0.86 9.30 -4.31
N GLY A 24 1.44 10.32 -4.95
CA GLY A 24 0.92 11.68 -4.93
C GLY A 24 -0.26 11.86 -5.87
N SER A 25 -1.11 12.87 -5.62
CA SER A 25 -2.25 13.21 -6.49
C SER A 25 -1.84 13.67 -7.89
N ASP A 26 -0.57 14.00 -8.06
CA ASP A 26 0.13 14.31 -9.30
C ASP A 26 0.38 13.08 -10.21
N GLY A 27 0.23 11.86 -9.67
CA GLY A 27 0.52 10.62 -10.38
C GLY A 27 1.97 10.17 -10.26
N TYR A 28 2.77 10.77 -9.38
CA TYR A 28 4.13 10.33 -9.12
C TYR A 28 4.21 9.37 -7.93
N VAL A 29 5.09 8.38 -8.05
CA VAL A 29 5.44 7.46 -6.97
C VAL A 29 6.71 7.94 -6.28
N TYR A 30 6.59 8.19 -4.99
CA TYR A 30 7.66 8.61 -4.10
C TYR A 30 8.17 7.42 -3.30
N VAL A 31 9.48 7.22 -3.31
CA VAL A 31 10.14 6.16 -2.55
C VAL A 31 10.25 6.58 -1.08
N GLY A 32 9.69 5.79 -0.18
CA GLY A 32 9.93 5.86 1.26
C GLY A 32 11.02 4.88 1.64
N ARG A 33 10.67 3.82 2.37
CA ARG A 33 11.60 2.74 2.75
C ARG A 33 12.11 1.88 1.58
N GLY A 34 11.46 1.98 0.41
CA GLY A 34 11.83 1.20 -0.78
C GLY A 34 11.53 -0.30 -0.64
N TRP A 35 12.13 -1.13 -1.49
CA TRP A 35 11.82 -2.56 -1.60
C TRP A 35 12.46 -3.44 -0.52
N ASN A 36 13.64 -3.06 -0.03
CA ASN A 36 14.49 -3.94 0.78
C ASN A 36 14.19 -3.88 2.28
N TRP A 37 13.45 -2.87 2.73
CA TRP A 37 13.15 -2.65 4.14
C TRP A 37 11.68 -2.90 4.46
N ALA A 38 11.43 -3.51 5.62
CA ALA A 38 10.08 -3.70 6.12
C ALA A 38 9.42 -2.35 6.48
N ASN A 39 8.13 -2.22 6.18
CA ASN A 39 7.31 -1.12 6.67
C ASN A 39 7.02 -1.25 8.17
N THR A 40 6.42 -0.21 8.75
CA THR A 40 6.05 -0.19 10.17
C THR A 40 4.81 -1.02 10.50
N TYR A 41 4.01 -1.43 9.50
CA TYR A 41 2.71 -2.06 9.72
C TYR A 41 2.79 -3.60 9.79
N ALA A 42 3.54 -4.23 8.89
CA ALA A 42 3.65 -5.68 8.82
C ALA A 42 5.00 -6.13 8.25
N ASN A 43 5.57 -7.17 8.88
CA ASN A 43 6.78 -7.83 8.39
C ASN A 43 6.47 -8.63 7.11
N TYR A 44 7.39 -8.60 6.14
CA TYR A 44 7.26 -9.28 4.83
C TYR A 44 6.10 -8.77 3.96
N SER A 45 5.78 -7.49 4.07
CA SER A 45 4.76 -6.85 3.26
C SER A 45 5.29 -5.61 2.54
N LEU A 46 4.63 -5.24 1.45
CA LEU A 46 4.84 -3.95 0.80
C LEU A 46 3.68 -3.01 1.13
N ALA A 47 3.99 -1.85 1.70
CA ALA A 47 3.01 -0.82 2.03
C ALA A 47 3.05 0.33 1.02
N ILE A 48 1.90 0.59 0.39
CA ILE A 48 1.71 1.69 -0.56
C ILE A 48 0.67 2.64 0.03
N THR A 49 1.03 3.92 0.16
CA THR A 49 0.16 4.95 0.75
C THR A 49 -0.20 6.02 -0.27
N PHE A 50 -1.49 6.18 -0.53
CA PHE A 50 -1.98 7.30 -1.31
C PHE A 50 -1.94 8.58 -0.48
N MET A 51 -1.34 9.64 -1.02
CA MET A 51 -1.37 10.95 -0.39
C MET A 51 -2.70 11.65 -0.72
N GLY A 52 -3.46 11.96 0.32
CA GLY A 52 -4.74 12.64 0.21
C GLY A 52 -5.74 12.22 1.29
N ASP A 53 -6.87 12.90 1.32
CA ASP A 53 -8.01 12.52 2.17
C ASP A 53 -9.00 11.66 1.36
N PHE A 54 -8.91 10.34 1.53
CA PHE A 54 -9.82 9.39 0.89
C PHE A 54 -10.95 8.92 1.81
N GLY A 55 -11.21 9.67 2.89
CA GLY A 55 -12.42 9.49 3.70
C GLY A 55 -13.65 10.09 3.03
N ARG A 56 -13.45 11.14 2.24
CA ARG A 56 -14.51 11.87 1.52
C ARG A 56 -14.33 11.89 0.01
N TYR A 57 -13.09 11.78 -0.46
CA TYR A 57 -12.75 11.87 -1.88
C TYR A 57 -12.26 10.52 -2.41
N ILE A 58 -12.37 10.34 -3.73
CA ILE A 58 -11.92 9.14 -4.43
C ILE A 58 -10.50 9.40 -4.96
N PRO A 59 -9.60 8.39 -4.99
CA PRO A 59 -8.30 8.50 -5.64
C PRO A 59 -8.41 8.97 -7.08
N ASN A 60 -7.48 9.82 -7.50
CA ASN A 60 -7.40 10.30 -8.87
C ASN A 60 -6.99 9.14 -9.81
N ASP A 61 -7.44 9.16 -11.06
CA ASP A 61 -7.10 8.15 -12.07
C ASP A 61 -5.58 8.00 -12.23
N LYS A 62 -4.86 9.13 -12.18
CA LYS A 62 -3.39 9.15 -12.20
C LYS A 62 -2.75 8.39 -11.04
N GLN A 63 -3.37 8.43 -9.86
CA GLN A 63 -2.87 7.69 -8.69
C GLN A 63 -3.07 6.20 -8.85
N ILE A 64 -4.22 5.80 -9.40
CA ILE A 64 -4.54 4.41 -9.68
C ILE A 64 -3.58 3.87 -10.73
N GLU A 65 -3.39 4.59 -11.84
CA GLU A 65 -2.47 4.26 -12.91
C GLU A 65 -1.03 4.12 -12.39
N ALA A 66 -0.54 5.10 -11.63
CA ALA A 66 0.81 5.05 -11.03
C ALA A 66 0.98 3.83 -10.11
N THR A 67 -0.06 3.44 -9.38
CA THR A 67 -0.03 2.26 -8.51
C THR A 67 -0.02 0.96 -9.33
N GLN A 68 -0.80 0.89 -10.41
CA GLN A 68 -0.78 -0.26 -11.31
C GLN A 68 0.59 -0.45 -11.96
N TYR A 69 1.22 0.63 -12.44
CA TYR A 69 2.58 0.59 -12.97
C TYR A 69 3.59 0.13 -11.91
N LEU A 70 3.47 0.61 -10.67
CA LEU A 70 4.34 0.19 -9.57
C LEU A 70 4.21 -1.31 -9.29
N LEU A 71 2.99 -1.85 -9.29
CA LEU A 71 2.73 -3.28 -9.07
C LEU A 71 3.23 -4.14 -10.24
N ALA A 72 3.02 -3.69 -11.47
CA ALA A 72 3.56 -4.36 -12.66
C ALA A 72 5.09 -4.42 -12.59
N HIS A 73 5.74 -3.29 -12.30
CA HIS A 73 7.19 -3.23 -12.12
C HIS A 73 7.67 -4.14 -10.97
N ALA A 74 6.95 -4.16 -9.85
CA ALA A 74 7.27 -5.03 -8.72
C ALA A 74 7.19 -6.52 -9.10
N SER A 75 6.18 -6.90 -9.88
CA SER A 75 5.99 -8.27 -10.35
C SER A 75 7.08 -8.70 -11.34
N THR A 76 7.37 -7.86 -12.34
CA THR A 76 8.42 -8.15 -13.34
C THR A 76 9.79 -8.34 -12.71
N ASN A 77 10.12 -7.52 -11.71
CA ASN A 77 11.41 -7.60 -11.00
C ASN A 77 11.42 -8.61 -9.84
N LYS A 78 10.33 -9.37 -9.64
CA LYS A 78 10.18 -10.37 -8.56
C LYS A 78 10.36 -9.80 -7.15
N TYR A 79 10.05 -8.52 -6.95
CA TYR A 79 9.97 -7.92 -5.62
C TYR A 79 8.73 -8.38 -4.85
N ILE A 80 7.67 -8.71 -5.58
CA ILE A 80 6.45 -9.33 -5.04
C ILE A 80 6.23 -10.69 -5.71
N ASP A 81 5.65 -11.64 -4.97
CA ASP A 81 5.26 -12.92 -5.54
C ASP A 81 4.10 -12.73 -6.54
N LEU A 82 3.99 -13.59 -7.55
CA LEU A 82 2.86 -13.59 -8.50
C LEU A 82 1.50 -13.79 -7.81
N ASN A 83 1.49 -14.50 -6.67
CA ASN A 83 0.30 -14.78 -5.88
C ASN A 83 0.11 -13.78 -4.73
N TYR A 84 0.54 -12.52 -4.93
CA TYR A 84 0.39 -11.48 -3.92
C TYR A 84 -1.09 -11.13 -3.72
N LYS A 85 -1.45 -10.78 -2.47
CA LYS A 85 -2.78 -10.30 -2.14
C LYS A 85 -2.72 -8.81 -1.86
N LEU A 86 -3.48 -8.02 -2.63
CA LEU A 86 -3.69 -6.62 -2.32
C LEU A 86 -4.76 -6.52 -1.22
N VAL A 87 -4.40 -5.98 -0.06
CA VAL A 87 -5.37 -5.71 1.02
C VAL A 87 -5.31 -4.25 1.45
N ALA A 88 -6.47 -3.70 1.81
CA ALA A 88 -6.49 -2.43 2.52
C ALA A 88 -6.11 -2.66 3.99
N GLN A 89 -5.37 -1.73 4.58
CA GLN A 89 -5.01 -1.67 5.99
C GLN A 89 -6.25 -1.73 6.89
N ASN A 90 -7.37 -1.14 6.46
CA ASN A 90 -8.64 -1.28 7.18
C ASN A 90 -9.17 -2.73 7.21
N GLN A 91 -8.83 -3.55 6.22
CA GLN A 91 -9.19 -4.98 6.18
C GLN A 91 -8.26 -5.84 7.04
N LEU A 92 -7.04 -5.36 7.31
CA LEU A 92 -6.13 -5.97 8.29
C LEU A 92 -6.55 -5.67 9.74
N ARG A 93 -7.39 -4.65 9.92
CA ARG A 93 -7.81 -4.14 11.22
C ARG A 93 -9.18 -4.66 11.63
N THR A 94 -9.21 -5.96 11.89
CA THR A 94 -10.17 -6.57 12.82
C THR A 94 -9.45 -6.58 14.19
N GLN A 95 -9.22 -5.46 14.87
CA GLN A 95 -10.21 -4.70 15.62
C GLN A 95 -9.90 -3.17 15.64
N GLU A 96 -10.98 -2.39 15.55
CA GLU A 96 -11.18 -0.98 15.90
C GLU A 96 -10.15 0.09 15.48
N LYS A 97 -10.62 1.03 14.64
CA LYS A 97 -10.19 2.45 14.44
C LYS A 97 -9.40 2.89 13.17
N GLN A 98 -9.89 2.52 12.00
CA GLN A 98 -9.73 3.17 10.68
C GLN A 98 -8.60 4.21 10.45
N GLU A 99 -7.61 3.82 9.63
CA GLU A 99 -6.86 4.67 8.67
C GLU A 99 -6.49 3.76 7.47
N ARG A 100 -6.90 4.13 6.25
CA ARG A 100 -6.82 3.27 5.04
C ARG A 100 -5.47 3.46 4.31
N SER A 101 -4.41 2.74 4.68
CA SER A 101 -3.32 2.43 3.72
C SER A 101 -3.57 1.09 3.02
N PHE A 102 -2.77 0.67 2.04
CA PHE A 102 -2.85 -0.67 1.43
C PHE A 102 -1.55 -1.44 1.74
N THR A 103 -1.69 -2.69 2.17
CA THR A 103 -0.60 -3.59 2.54
C THR A 103 -0.69 -4.84 1.68
N ILE A 104 0.43 -5.38 1.22
CA ILE A 104 0.47 -6.67 0.49
C ILE A 104 1.05 -7.71 1.43
N ASP A 105 0.23 -8.63 1.95
CA ASP A 105 0.68 -9.68 2.89
C ASP A 105 1.09 -10.96 2.14
N ARG A 106 2.21 -11.56 2.57
CA ARG A 106 2.87 -12.73 1.95
C ARG A 106 2.62 -14.04 2.70
N LYS A 107 1.89 -14.11 3.83
CA LYS A 107 1.73 -15.41 4.53
C LYS A 107 0.33 -15.80 5.02
N SER A 108 -0.09 -16.95 4.48
CA SER A 108 -0.97 -17.98 5.05
C SER A 108 -2.47 -17.68 5.24
N LEU A 109 -3.25 -18.29 4.34
CA LEU A 109 -4.30 -19.27 4.65
C LEU A 109 -5.09 -19.05 5.95
N GLN A 110 -6.34 -18.62 5.79
CA GLN A 110 -7.58 -19.31 6.18
C GLN A 110 -8.69 -18.26 6.31
N LEU A 111 -9.85 -18.59 5.75
CA LEU A 111 -11.18 -18.03 6.03
C LEU A 111 -11.60 -16.71 5.35
N ARG A 112 -12.53 -16.92 4.41
CA ARG A 112 -13.83 -16.23 4.23
C ARG A 112 -13.84 -14.73 3.91
N ASN A 113 -14.40 -14.49 2.71
CA ASN A 113 -15.30 -13.41 2.33
C ASN A 113 -14.70 -12.04 1.96
N PHE A 114 -14.58 -11.90 0.62
CA PHE A 114 -14.84 -10.73 -0.24
C PHE A 114 -13.89 -9.53 -0.21
N ALA A 115 -13.07 -9.44 -1.26
CA ALA A 115 -13.13 -8.34 -2.22
C ALA A 115 -12.63 -8.88 -3.58
N THR A 116 -13.58 -9.35 -4.38
CA THR A 116 -13.38 -9.75 -5.77
C THR A 116 -13.15 -8.48 -6.59
N ILE A 117 -12.00 -8.36 -7.25
CA ILE A 117 -11.88 -7.56 -8.47
C ILE A 117 -12.08 -8.57 -9.60
N ASN A 118 -13.30 -8.61 -10.11
CA ASN A 118 -13.63 -9.31 -11.35
C ASN A 118 -13.05 -8.49 -12.50
N GLU A 119 -12.19 -9.10 -13.31
CA GLU A 119 -12.15 -8.82 -14.74
C GLU A 119 -11.66 -10.06 -15.49
N GLN A 120 -12.63 -10.70 -16.17
CA GLN A 120 -12.64 -11.83 -17.13
C GLN A 120 -13.83 -12.70 -16.72
N ASP A 121 -14.97 -12.65 -17.41
CA ASP A 121 -15.09 -13.17 -18.77
C ASP A 121 -15.60 -12.16 -19.82
N CYS A 122 -14.85 -12.07 -20.91
CA CYS A 122 -15.34 -11.69 -22.24
C CYS A 122 -16.12 -12.89 -22.83
N GLU A 123 -17.35 -12.65 -23.26
CA GLU A 123 -17.88 -13.02 -24.58
C GLU A 123 -18.61 -11.81 -25.17
#